data_AF-E1CIC5-F1
#
_entry.id   AF-E1CIC5-F1
#
_cell.length_a   1.000
_cell.length_b   1.000
_cell.length_c   1.000
_cell.angle_alpha   90.00
_cell.angle_beta   90.00
_cell.angle_gamma   90.00
#
_symmetry.space_group_name_H-M   'P 1'
#
loop_
_entity.id
_entity.type
_entity.pdbx_description
1 polymer ?
#
loop_
_entity_poly.entity_id
_entity_poly.type
_entity_poly.pdbx_seq_one_letter_code
_entity_poly.pdbx_strand_id
1 'polypeptide(L)'
;KGMGHNYYGEPAWPNDLLYIFPVVILGSIASVVGLAVLDPAAIGEPANPFATPLEILPEWYFFPVFQLLRTVPNKLLGVLLMAAVPLGLITVPFIENINKFQNPFRRPVATTVFIFGTFTAIW
;
A
#
# COMPACT_ATOMS: atom_id res chain seq x y z
N LYS A 1 -1.14 15.71 25.53
CA LYS A 1 -1.86 14.43 25.37
C LYS A 1 -2.41 14.23 23.95
N GLY A 2 -2.70 15.28 23.16
CA GLY A 2 -3.04 15.13 21.73
C GLY A 2 -4.31 14.30 21.44
N MET A 3 -5.15 14.11 22.46
CA MET A 3 -6.37 13.29 22.42
C MET A 3 -7.60 14.20 22.59
N GLY A 4 -8.79 13.68 22.30
CA GLY A 4 -10.06 14.40 22.52
C GLY A 4 -10.44 15.34 21.38
N HIS A 5 -9.89 15.15 20.18
CA HIS A 5 -10.27 15.94 19.00
C HIS A 5 -11.62 15.50 18.39
N ASN A 6 -12.30 14.52 18.99
CA ASN A 6 -13.61 14.02 18.59
C ASN A 6 -14.78 14.63 19.38
N TYR A 7 -14.52 15.55 20.32
CA TYR A 7 -15.56 16.18 21.16
C TYR A 7 -16.21 17.44 20.52
N TYR A 8 -15.74 17.85 19.35
CA TYR A 8 -16.23 19.02 18.64
C TYR A 8 -16.32 18.71 17.14
N GLY A 9 -17.07 19.53 16.41
CA GLY A 9 -17.31 19.35 14.97
C GLY A 9 -18.65 18.70 14.68
N GLU A 10 -18.72 17.99 13.56
CA GLU A 10 -19.94 17.33 13.11
C GLU A 10 -20.26 16.10 13.98
N PRO A 11 -21.52 15.91 14.41
CA PRO A 11 -21.92 14.70 15.13
C PRO A 11 -21.73 13.45 14.26
N ALA A 12 -20.90 12.52 14.71
CA ALA A 12 -20.65 11.27 13.99
C ALA A 12 -21.96 10.48 13.72
N TRP A 13 -22.88 10.49 14.69
CA TRP A 13 -24.23 9.94 14.52
C TRP A 13 -25.27 11.07 14.46
N PRO A 14 -26.23 11.03 13.52
CA PRO A 14 -26.34 10.08 12.42
C PRO A 14 -25.54 10.49 11.17
N ASN A 15 -25.01 11.71 11.12
CA ASN A 15 -24.60 12.36 9.87
C ASN A 15 -23.58 11.54 9.08
N ASP A 16 -22.44 11.19 9.68
CA ASP A 16 -21.41 10.42 8.98
C ASP A 16 -21.74 8.92 8.98
N LEU A 17 -22.02 8.37 10.17
CA LEU A 17 -22.13 6.92 10.35
C LEU A 17 -23.35 6.31 9.65
N LEU A 18 -24.49 7.00 9.65
CA LEU A 18 -25.72 6.47 9.06
C LEU A 18 -25.88 6.90 7.60
N TYR A 19 -25.46 8.11 7.22
CA TYR A 19 -25.71 8.59 5.86
C TYR A 19 -24.48 8.48 4.95
N ILE A 20 -23.30 8.91 5.39
CA ILE A 20 -22.11 8.91 4.52
C ILE A 20 -21.50 7.50 4.40
N PHE A 21 -21.40 6.76 5.50
CA PHE A 21 -20.74 5.46 5.50
C PHE A 21 -21.41 4.45 4.54
N PRO A 22 -22.75 4.28 4.52
CA PRO A 22 -23.38 3.40 3.55
C PRO A 22 -23.17 3.82 2.10
N VAL A 23 -23.10 5.13 1.81
CA VAL A 23 -22.82 5.62 0.46
C VAL A 23 -21.42 5.19 0.01
N VAL A 24 -20.42 5.33 0.87
CA VAL A 24 -19.05 4.88 0.58
C VAL A 24 -18.98 3.36 0.42
N ILE A 25 -19.64 2.61 1.31
CA ILE A 25 -19.67 1.15 1.27
C ILE A 25 -20.32 0.66 -0.01
N LEU A 26 -21.54 1.13 -0.31
CA LEU A 26 -22.28 0.71 -1.49
C LEU A 26 -21.59 1.17 -2.77
N GLY A 27 -21.01 2.37 -2.81
CA GLY A 27 -20.21 2.84 -3.95
C GLY A 27 -18.97 1.98 -4.21
N SER A 28 -18.27 1.58 -3.15
CA SER A 28 -17.11 0.68 -3.25
C SER A 28 -17.52 -0.71 -3.74
N ILE A 29 -18.58 -1.28 -3.17
CA ILE A 29 -19.13 -2.58 -3.60
C ILE A 29 -19.60 -2.52 -5.05
N ALA A 30 -20.35 -1.48 -5.43
CA ALA A 30 -20.84 -1.31 -6.79
C ALA A 30 -19.69 -1.20 -7.80
N SER A 31 -18.60 -0.51 -7.44
CA SER A 31 -17.41 -0.42 -8.28
C SER A 31 -16.73 -1.78 -8.46
N VAL A 32 -16.53 -2.53 -7.37
CA VAL A 32 -15.91 -3.87 -7.42
C VAL A 32 -16.77 -4.85 -8.21
N VAL A 33 -18.08 -4.89 -7.96
CA VAL A 33 -19.02 -5.75 -8.70
C VAL A 33 -19.09 -5.35 -10.16
N GLY A 34 -19.13 -4.05 -10.46
CA GLY A 34 -19.12 -3.53 -11.82
C GLY A 34 -17.88 -4.01 -12.58
N LEU A 35 -16.69 -3.87 -12.00
CA LEU A 35 -15.45 -4.37 -12.61
C LEU A 35 -15.46 -5.89 -12.77
N ALA A 36 -15.90 -6.64 -11.77
CA ALA A 36 -15.93 -8.11 -11.82
C ALA A 36 -16.90 -8.66 -12.89
N VAL A 37 -18.00 -7.95 -13.16
CA VAL A 37 -18.96 -8.31 -14.20
C VAL A 37 -18.46 -7.90 -15.59
N LEU A 38 -17.82 -6.74 -15.72
CA LEU A 38 -17.31 -6.22 -16.99
C LEU A 38 -16.02 -6.93 -17.45
N ASP A 39 -15.19 -7.39 -16.51
CA ASP A 39 -13.93 -8.08 -16.77
C ASP A 39 -13.80 -9.30 -15.83
N PRO A 40 -14.46 -10.43 -16.16
CA PRO A 40 -14.44 -11.62 -15.33
C PRO A 40 -13.05 -12.28 -15.33
N ALA A 41 -12.66 -12.83 -14.18
CA ALA A 41 -11.36 -13.47 -14.02
C ALA A 41 -11.15 -14.64 -14.99
N ALA A 42 -9.99 -14.66 -15.66
CA ALA A 42 -9.60 -15.73 -16.55
C ALA A 42 -9.21 -17.00 -15.78
N ILE A 43 -9.53 -18.17 -16.34
CA ILE A 43 -9.09 -19.47 -15.82
C ILE A 43 -7.85 -19.89 -16.61
N GLY A 44 -6.73 -20.10 -15.91
CA GLY A 44 -5.47 -20.57 -16.50
C GLY A 44 -5.44 -22.08 -16.72
N GLU A 45 -4.35 -22.54 -17.36
CA GLU A 45 -4.08 -23.97 -17.54
C GLU A 45 -3.74 -24.66 -16.19
N PRO A 46 -3.99 -25.97 -16.06
CA PRO A 46 -3.54 -26.73 -14.90
C PRO A 46 -2.01 -26.68 -14.73
N ALA A 47 -1.54 -26.66 -13.48
CA ALA A 47 -0.11 -26.59 -13.19
C ALA A 47 0.66 -27.81 -13.74
N ASN A 48 1.75 -27.54 -14.46
CA ASN A 48 2.66 -28.56 -14.98
C ASN A 48 4.10 -28.32 -14.49
N PRO A 49 4.65 -29.17 -13.60
CA PRO A 49 6.01 -29.00 -13.08
C PRO A 49 7.14 -29.07 -14.14
N PHE A 50 6.87 -29.66 -15.31
CA PHE A 50 7.85 -29.85 -16.37
C PHE A 50 7.77 -28.80 -17.49
N ALA A 51 6.82 -27.87 -17.41
CA ALA A 51 6.63 -26.82 -18.41
C ALA A 51 6.59 -25.45 -17.75
N THR A 52 7.60 -24.61 -18.01
CA THR A 52 7.67 -23.24 -17.51
C THR A 52 7.04 -22.28 -18.53
N PRO A 53 6.08 -21.43 -18.15
CA PRO A 53 5.52 -20.44 -19.08
C PRO A 53 6.56 -19.37 -19.43
N LEU A 54 6.35 -18.69 -20.58
CA LEU A 54 7.27 -17.66 -21.08
C LEU A 54 7.33 -16.43 -20.17
N GLU A 55 6.19 -16.04 -19.59
CA GLU A 55 6.06 -14.90 -18.69
C GLU A 55 5.64 -15.38 -17.30
N ILE A 56 6.45 -15.08 -16.28
CA ILE A 56 6.16 -15.36 -14.87
C ILE A 56 6.20 -14.03 -14.13
N LEU A 57 5.04 -13.56 -13.71
CA LEU A 57 4.88 -12.33 -12.94
C LEU A 57 4.01 -12.61 -11.72
N PRO A 58 4.35 -12.04 -10.55
CA PRO A 58 3.47 -12.08 -9.39
C PRO A 58 2.34 -11.06 -9.53
N GLU A 59 1.59 -10.84 -8.46
CA GLU A 59 0.60 -9.76 -8.41
C GLU A 59 1.28 -8.37 -8.38
N TRP A 60 0.56 -7.34 -8.84
CA TRP A 60 1.08 -6.00 -9.10
C TRP A 60 1.75 -5.35 -7.90
N TYR A 61 1.26 -5.58 -6.68
CA TYR A 61 1.84 -5.02 -5.46
C TYR A 61 3.17 -5.69 -5.06
N PHE A 62 3.52 -6.82 -5.67
CA PHE A 62 4.81 -7.48 -5.49
C PHE A 62 5.85 -7.08 -6.55
N PHE A 63 5.49 -6.32 -7.59
CA PHE A 63 6.42 -5.94 -8.65
C PHE A 63 7.73 -5.28 -8.16
N PRO A 64 7.72 -4.35 -7.19
CA PRO A 64 8.96 -3.71 -6.73
C PRO A 64 9.90 -4.72 -6.04
N VAL A 65 9.33 -5.63 -5.26
CA VAL A 65 10.09 -6.69 -4.56
C VAL A 65 10.58 -7.74 -5.56
N PHE A 66 9.76 -8.10 -6.54
CA PHE A 66 10.14 -9.03 -7.61
C PHE A 66 11.31 -8.48 -8.44
N GLN A 67 11.28 -7.19 -8.76
CA GLN A 67 12.39 -6.50 -9.43
C GLN A 67 13.68 -6.57 -8.61
N LEU A 68 13.61 -6.30 -7.30
CA LEU A 68 14.76 -6.44 -6.40
C LEU A 68 15.32 -7.87 -6.37
N LEU A 69 14.45 -8.88 -6.28
CA LEU A 69 14.85 -10.28 -6.19
C LEU A 69 15.54 -10.79 -7.46
N ARG A 70 15.15 -10.31 -8.65
CA ARG A 70 15.78 -10.72 -9.92
C ARG A 70 17.02 -9.91 -10.31
N THR A 71 17.19 -8.71 -9.76
CA THR A 71 18.31 -7.82 -10.13
C THR A 71 19.50 -7.94 -9.19
N VAL A 72 19.28 -8.27 -7.91
CA VAL A 72 20.37 -8.41 -6.93
C VAL A 72 21.04 -9.78 -7.09
N PRO A 73 22.34 -9.85 -7.43
CA PRO A 73 23.01 -11.12 -7.69
C PRO A 73 23.20 -11.98 -6.42
N ASN A 74 23.36 -11.34 -5.26
CA ASN A 74 23.50 -12.04 -3.98
C ASN A 74 22.12 -12.35 -3.38
N LYS A 75 21.79 -13.65 -3.30
CA LYS A 75 20.50 -14.14 -2.78
C LYS A 75 20.22 -13.67 -1.35
N LEU A 76 21.22 -13.71 -0.46
CA LEU A 76 21.03 -13.28 0.93
C LEU A 76 20.72 -11.78 1.00
N LEU A 77 21.46 -10.97 0.23
CA LEU A 77 21.22 -9.52 0.17
C LEU A 77 19.82 -9.20 -0.36
N GLY A 78 19.37 -9.89 -1.41
CA GLY A 78 18.01 -9.71 -1.95
C GLY A 78 16.92 -10.00 -0.91
N VAL A 79 17.07 -11.09 -0.14
CA VAL A 79 16.12 -11.44 0.93
C VAL A 79 16.15 -10.41 2.06
N LEU A 80 17.34 -9.92 2.45
CA LEU A 80 17.47 -8.88 3.47
C LEU A 80 16.81 -7.57 3.04
N LEU A 81 16.98 -7.14 1.78
CA LEU A 81 16.34 -5.94 1.23
C LEU A 81 14.82 -6.07 1.19
N MET A 82 14.29 -7.25 0.84
CA MET A 82 12.86 -7.52 0.89
C MET A 82 12.31 -7.40 2.33
N ALA A 83 12.99 -8.01 3.30
CA ALA A 83 12.60 -7.92 4.72
C ALA A 83 12.75 -6.48 5.27
N ALA A 84 13.66 -5.68 4.72
CA ALA A 84 13.88 -4.31 5.14
C ALA A 84 12.70 -3.38 4.85
N VAL A 85 11.82 -3.70 3.88
CA VAL A 85 10.65 -2.86 3.57
C VAL A 85 9.68 -2.75 4.77
N PRO A 86 9.06 -3.84 5.27
CA PRO A 86 8.18 -3.76 6.43
C PRO A 86 8.93 -3.35 7.71
N LEU A 87 10.16 -3.81 7.92
CA LEU A 87 10.96 -3.44 9.09
C LEU A 87 11.27 -1.94 9.11
N GLY A 88 11.65 -1.37 7.97
CA GLY A 88 11.89 0.07 7.83
C GLY A 88 10.63 0.88 8.11
N LEU A 89 9.48 0.48 7.55
CA LEU A 89 8.20 1.16 7.78
C LEU A 89 7.78 1.15 9.27
N ILE A 90 8.03 0.07 9.99
CA ILE A 90 7.77 -0.01 11.44
C ILE A 90 8.60 1.02 12.22
N THR A 91 9.82 1.35 11.77
CA THR A 91 10.69 2.31 12.46
C THR A 91 10.30 3.77 12.27
N VAL A 92 9.47 4.09 11.27
CA VAL A 92 9.09 5.47 10.90
C VAL A 92 8.59 6.31 12.09
N PRO A 93 7.57 5.89 12.88
CA PRO A 93 7.08 6.72 13.99
C PRO A 93 8.12 6.94 15.10
N PHE A 94 9.14 6.07 15.21
CA PHE A 94 10.20 6.20 16.21
C PHE A 94 11.29 7.16 15.76
N ILE A 95 11.66 7.12 14.47
CA ILE A 95 12.64 8.02 13.86
C ILE A 95 12.06 9.44 13.77
N GLU A 96 10.80 9.58 13.36
CA GLU A 96 10.19 10.89 13.08
C GLU A 96 9.63 11.61 14.32
N ASN A 97 9.69 10.99 15.50
CA ASN A 97 9.24 11.58 16.77
C ASN A 97 10.07 12.80 17.23
N ILE A 98 11.11 13.17 16.49
CA ILE A 98 11.92 14.36 16.75
C ILE A 98 11.12 15.67 16.69
N ASN A 99 10.03 15.70 15.92
CA ASN A 99 9.15 16.86 15.80
C ASN A 99 7.68 16.47 15.96
N LYS A 100 6.83 17.43 16.31
CA LYS A 100 5.38 17.23 16.53
C LYS A 100 4.53 17.75 15.38
N PHE A 101 5.13 18.22 14.29
CA PHE A 101 4.38 18.78 13.17
C PHE A 101 3.68 17.65 12.42
N GLN A 102 2.48 17.92 11.91
CA GLN A 102 1.72 16.95 11.09
C GLN A 102 1.62 17.39 9.63
N ASN A 103 1.63 18.71 9.38
CA ASN A 103 1.58 19.27 8.04
C ASN A 103 2.86 18.92 7.25
N PRO A 104 2.76 18.26 6.07
CA PRO A 104 3.91 17.90 5.23
C PRO A 104 4.81 19.10 4.87
N PHE A 105 4.24 20.27 4.63
CA PHE A 105 5.01 21.48 4.31
C PHE A 105 5.89 21.98 5.47
N ARG A 106 5.64 21.52 6.70
CA ARG A 106 6.47 21.80 7.87
C ARG A 106 7.49 20.69 8.15
N ARG A 107 7.56 19.66 7.31
CA ARG A 107 8.43 18.49 7.44
C ARG A 107 9.14 18.18 6.11
N PRO A 108 9.87 19.15 5.52
CA PRO A 108 10.36 19.05 4.14
C PRO A 108 11.27 17.83 3.90
N VAL A 109 12.11 17.47 4.87
CA VAL A 109 13.01 16.30 4.74
C VAL A 109 12.22 15.00 4.65
N ALA A 110 11.27 14.78 5.58
CA ALA A 110 10.43 13.59 5.58
C ALA A 110 9.59 13.48 4.31
N THR A 111 9.00 14.59 3.87
CA THR A 111 8.20 14.63 2.63
C THR A 111 9.04 14.31 1.40
N THR A 112 10.26 14.85 1.28
CA THR A 112 11.16 14.54 0.15
C THR A 112 11.58 13.07 0.16
N VAL A 113 11.93 12.50 1.33
CA VAL A 113 12.27 11.08 1.46
C VAL A 113 11.10 10.19 1.07
N PHE A 114 9.88 10.53 1.50
CA PHE A 114 8.66 9.81 1.11
C PHE A 114 8.44 9.85 -0.40
N ILE A 115 8.49 11.03 -1.02
CA ILE A 115 8.30 11.19 -2.48
C ILE A 115 9.36 10.41 -3.26
N PHE A 116 10.63 10.51 -2.83
CA PHE A 116 11.70 9.73 -3.43
C PHE A 116 11.44 8.22 -3.32
N GLY A 117 11.07 7.74 -2.13
CA GLY A 117 10.71 6.33 -1.89
C GLY A 117 9.55 5.87 -2.77
N THR A 118 8.49 6.67 -2.89
CA THR A 118 7.35 6.38 -3.77
C THR A 118 7.79 6.30 -5.22
N PHE A 119 8.61 7.24 -5.70
CA PHE A 119 9.14 7.20 -7.06
C PHE A 119 9.97 5.94 -7.31
N THR A 120 10.87 5.57 -6.39
CA THR A 120 11.69 4.35 -6.51
C THR A 120 10.88 3.07 -6.45
N ALA A 121 9.70 3.07 -5.82
CA ALA A 121 8.83 1.91 -5.78
C ALA A 121 8.00 1.75 -7.08
N ILE A 122 7.77 2.85 -7.80
CA ILE A 122 7.03 2.84 -9.07
C ILE A 122 7.96 2.50 -10.25
N TRP A 123 9.24 2.88 -10.15
CA TRP A 123 10.28 2.66 -11.16
C TRP A 123 10.78 1.20 -11.23
#